data_AF-A0A8S3ZN84-F1
#
_entry.id   AF-A0A8S3ZN84-F1
#
_cell.length_a   1.000
_cell.length_b   1.000
_cell.length_c   1.000
_cell.angle_alpha   90.00
_cell.angle_beta   90.00
_cell.angle_gamma   90.00
#
_symmetry.space_group_name_H-M   'P 1'
#
loop_
_entity.id
_entity.type
_entity.pdbx_description
1 polymer ?
#
loop_
_entity_poly.entity_id
_entity_poly.type
_entity_poly.pdbx_seq_one_letter_code
_entity_poly.pdbx_strand_id
1 'polypeptide(L)'
;MFKSQPSNSTTFTADEDIKRIELASLCGGVLDHEFLTAPPREELYPFEKFYLSDPPLWDESTVACHKHSTITPFGNNNTFVVGDLMTVVIKMFDTKGRPRLKGGDRLKVWLKDVKFKHSISANITDFNNGTYLATTVLPWAGSVSVKVTLRQPREFFRALAYVHRTLKSTMPFSGAYTNSK
;
A
#
# COMPACT_ATOMS: atom_id res chain seq x y z
N MET A 1 20.65 -42.33 -23.68
CA MET A 1 19.55 -42.54 -22.71
C MET A 1 19.92 -41.81 -21.42
N PHE A 2 19.49 -40.56 -21.25
CA PHE A 2 19.73 -39.82 -20.01
C PHE A 2 18.54 -40.02 -19.07
N LYS A 3 18.77 -40.59 -17.89
CA LYS A 3 17.78 -40.67 -16.82
C LYS A 3 18.05 -39.53 -15.84
N SER A 4 17.20 -38.51 -15.83
CA SER A 4 17.10 -37.60 -14.69
C SER A 4 16.19 -38.24 -13.65
N GLN A 5 16.70 -38.47 -12.43
CA GLN A 5 15.82 -38.68 -11.29
C GLN A 5 15.38 -37.31 -10.76
N PRO A 6 14.07 -37.05 -10.58
CA PRO A 6 13.65 -35.92 -9.78
C PRO A 6 14.00 -36.19 -8.32
N SER A 7 14.65 -35.23 -7.66
CA SER A 7 14.88 -35.27 -6.22
C SER A 7 13.55 -35.30 -5.50
N ASN A 8 13.32 -36.35 -4.70
CA ASN A 8 12.11 -36.51 -3.91
C ASN A 8 11.97 -35.38 -2.88
N SER A 9 10.81 -34.74 -2.92
CA SER A 9 10.19 -34.01 -1.80
C SER A 9 10.89 -32.73 -1.34
N THR A 10 10.58 -31.63 -2.02
CA THR A 10 10.17 -30.42 -1.33
C THR A 10 8.81 -29.99 -1.88
N THR A 11 7.74 -30.33 -1.17
CA THR A 11 6.40 -29.76 -1.41
C THR A 11 6.40 -28.29 -1.01
N PHE A 12 7.01 -27.46 -1.86
CA PHE A 12 6.75 -26.02 -1.90
C PHE A 12 6.28 -25.74 -3.31
N THR A 13 4.96 -25.80 -3.50
CA THR A 13 4.36 -25.42 -4.77
C THR A 13 4.05 -23.94 -4.70
N ALA A 14 4.42 -23.22 -5.76
CA ALA A 14 4.04 -21.82 -5.93
C ALA A 14 2.52 -21.63 -5.74
N ASP A 15 1.70 -22.65 -6.04
CA ASP A 15 0.25 -22.63 -5.85
C ASP A 15 -0.19 -22.56 -4.37
N GLU A 16 0.48 -23.27 -3.47
CA GLU A 16 0.21 -23.15 -2.03
C GLU A 16 0.70 -21.81 -1.47
N ASP A 17 1.84 -21.33 -1.96
CA ASP A 17 2.35 -20.03 -1.59
C ASP A 17 1.43 -18.92 -2.09
N ILE A 18 0.90 -19.02 -3.32
CA ILE A 18 -0.13 -18.13 -3.86
C ILE A 18 -1.39 -18.15 -2.99
N LYS A 19 -1.83 -19.32 -2.50
CA LYS A 19 -2.98 -19.41 -1.58
C LYS A 19 -2.69 -18.77 -0.22
N ARG A 20 -1.48 -18.95 0.35
CA ARG A 20 -1.06 -18.30 1.61
C ARG A 20 -0.95 -16.78 1.44
N ILE A 21 -0.45 -16.36 0.28
CA ILE A 21 -0.34 -14.97 -0.18
C ILE A 21 -1.74 -14.35 -0.32
N GLU A 22 -2.68 -15.03 -0.97
CA GLU A 22 -4.08 -14.62 -1.09
C GLU A 22 -4.77 -14.52 0.28
N LEU A 23 -4.52 -15.48 1.18
CA LEU A 23 -5.01 -15.43 2.56
C LEU A 23 -4.43 -14.24 3.34
N ALA A 24 -3.14 -13.95 3.17
CA ALA A 24 -2.49 -12.79 3.76
C ALA A 24 -3.10 -11.48 3.24
N SER A 25 -3.39 -11.40 1.94
CA SER A 25 -4.09 -10.27 1.30
C SER A 25 -5.49 -10.05 1.88
N LEU A 26 -6.27 -11.12 2.05
CA LEU A 26 -7.61 -11.09 2.66
C LEU A 26 -7.59 -10.66 4.13
N CYS A 27 -6.52 -10.99 4.86
CA CYS A 27 -6.31 -10.61 6.26
C CYS A 27 -5.65 -9.23 6.46
N GLY A 28 -5.43 -8.45 5.39
CA GLY A 28 -4.81 -7.12 5.48
C GLY A 28 -3.28 -7.12 5.54
N GLY A 29 -2.64 -8.29 5.38
CA GLY A 29 -1.24 -8.41 5.03
C GLY A 29 -1.01 -7.88 3.62
N VAL A 30 -0.10 -6.93 3.47
CA VAL A 30 0.12 -6.30 2.17
C VAL A 30 0.90 -7.23 1.27
N LEU A 31 0.29 -7.57 0.15
CA LEU A 31 0.98 -7.90 -1.08
C LEU A 31 1.02 -6.64 -1.92
N ASP A 32 1.98 -5.77 -1.66
CA ASP A 32 2.22 -4.70 -2.62
C ASP A 32 2.75 -5.41 -3.86
N HIS A 33 2.00 -5.31 -4.97
CA HIS A 33 2.32 -6.04 -6.19
C HIS A 33 3.75 -5.73 -6.66
N GLU A 34 4.22 -4.50 -6.46
CA GLU A 34 5.60 -4.12 -6.79
C GLU A 34 6.60 -4.90 -5.93
N PHE A 35 6.30 -5.14 -4.65
CA PHE A 35 7.17 -5.92 -3.77
C PHE A 35 7.17 -7.41 -4.14
N LEU A 36 6.02 -7.99 -4.48
CA LEU A 36 5.95 -9.41 -4.83
C LEU A 36 6.58 -9.75 -6.17
N THR A 37 6.47 -8.84 -7.13
CA THR A 37 6.89 -9.10 -8.51
C THR A 37 8.25 -8.52 -8.85
N ALA A 38 8.86 -7.75 -7.94
CA ALA A 38 10.20 -7.21 -8.11
C ALA A 38 11.26 -8.33 -8.05
N PRO A 39 11.89 -8.74 -9.17
CA PRO A 39 12.94 -9.73 -9.12
C PRO A 39 14.13 -9.22 -8.30
N PRO A 40 14.89 -10.13 -7.65
CA PRO A 40 16.09 -9.75 -6.95
C PRO A 40 17.11 -9.16 -7.93
N ARG A 41 17.69 -8.03 -7.55
CA ARG A 41 18.75 -7.32 -8.28
C ARG A 41 19.59 -6.50 -7.31
N GLU A 42 20.82 -6.18 -7.69
CA GLU A 42 21.75 -5.40 -6.86
C GLU A 42 21.27 -3.96 -6.63
N GLU A 43 20.74 -3.31 -7.68
CA GLU A 43 20.24 -1.95 -7.58
C GLU A 43 18.85 -1.86 -6.96
N LEU A 44 18.64 -0.88 -6.09
CA LEU A 44 17.32 -0.65 -5.50
C LEU A 44 16.28 -0.24 -6.54
N TYR A 45 15.06 -0.77 -6.42
CA TYR A 45 13.88 -0.25 -7.14
C TYR A 45 13.54 1.18 -6.69
N PRO A 46 12.88 2.00 -7.53
CA PRO A 46 12.44 3.33 -7.12
C PRO A 46 11.64 3.33 -5.81
N PHE A 47 10.70 2.38 -5.63
CA PHE A 47 9.93 2.24 -4.39
C PHE A 47 10.80 1.80 -3.20
N GLU A 48 11.79 0.92 -3.41
CA GLU A 48 12.74 0.54 -2.36
C GLU A 48 13.58 1.75 -1.95
N LYS A 49 14.10 2.54 -2.91
CA LYS A 49 14.83 3.79 -2.64
C LYS A 49 13.97 4.77 -1.86
N PHE A 50 12.71 4.91 -2.26
CA PHE A 50 11.74 5.80 -1.61
C PHE A 50 11.60 5.47 -0.12
N TYR A 51 11.27 4.22 0.22
CA TYR A 51 11.08 3.84 1.63
C TYR A 51 12.41 3.72 2.38
N LEU A 52 13.46 3.16 1.78
CA LEU A 52 14.77 2.98 2.43
C LEU A 52 15.57 4.28 2.57
N SER A 53 15.13 5.39 1.97
CA SER A 53 15.70 6.72 2.22
C SER A 53 15.49 7.19 3.67
N ASP A 54 14.61 6.52 4.42
CA ASP A 54 14.32 6.84 5.81
C ASP A 54 15.08 5.98 6.81
N PRO A 55 15.43 6.56 7.98
CA PRO A 55 15.98 5.78 9.07
C PRO A 55 14.99 4.68 9.51
N PRO A 56 15.47 3.58 10.10
CA PRO A 56 14.60 2.61 10.74
C PRO A 56 13.67 3.27 11.77
N LEU A 57 12.53 2.65 12.04
CA LEU A 57 11.63 3.12 13.08
C LEU A 57 12.30 2.90 14.45
N TRP A 58 12.86 3.97 15.01
CA TRP A 58 13.47 3.96 16.35
C TRP A 58 12.53 4.49 17.44
N ASP A 59 11.54 5.29 17.05
CA ASP A 59 10.56 5.89 17.97
C ASP A 59 9.16 5.71 17.38
N GLU A 60 8.40 4.78 17.94
CA GLU A 60 7.01 4.46 17.55
C GLU A 60 6.10 5.70 17.59
N SER A 61 6.44 6.71 18.40
CA SER A 61 5.64 7.92 18.48
C SER A 61 5.73 8.84 17.25
N THR A 62 6.66 8.53 16.33
CA THR A 62 6.80 9.22 15.04
C THR A 62 5.89 8.65 13.95
N VAL A 63 5.21 7.51 14.21
CA VAL A 63 4.31 6.84 13.26
C VAL A 63 3.02 7.63 13.10
N ALA A 64 2.43 7.57 11.89
CA ALA A 64 1.15 8.20 11.59
C ALA A 64 0.03 7.79 12.57
N CYS A 65 -0.72 8.77 13.05
CA CYS A 65 -1.75 8.63 14.07
C CYS A 65 -3.08 9.18 13.57
N HIS A 66 -4.08 8.32 13.47
CA HIS A 66 -5.42 8.71 13.04
C HIS A 66 -6.10 9.70 14.01
N LYS A 67 -5.76 9.68 15.30
CA LYS A 67 -6.37 10.57 16.32
C LYS A 67 -6.00 12.03 16.14
N HIS A 68 -4.80 12.30 15.64
CA HIS A 68 -4.30 13.67 15.40
C HIS A 68 -4.43 14.11 13.94
N SER A 69 -4.67 13.16 13.04
CA SER A 69 -4.81 13.44 11.61
C SER A 69 -6.13 14.14 11.32
N THR A 70 -6.12 15.01 10.30
CA THR A 70 -7.25 15.89 9.99
C THR A 70 -7.74 15.67 8.56
N ILE A 71 -9.02 15.97 8.36
CA ILE A 71 -9.74 15.83 7.10
C ILE A 71 -10.51 17.13 6.87
N THR A 72 -10.25 17.80 5.75
CA THR A 72 -10.91 19.07 5.42
C THR A 72 -11.34 19.08 3.96
N PRO A 73 -12.54 19.58 3.61
CA PRO A 73 -12.90 19.86 2.22
C PRO A 73 -11.84 20.75 1.55
N PHE A 74 -11.62 20.55 0.26
CA PHE A 74 -10.72 21.41 -0.51
C PHE A 74 -11.44 22.72 -0.86
N GLY A 75 -10.80 23.85 -0.54
CA GLY A 75 -11.38 25.18 -0.72
C GLY A 75 -12.37 25.56 0.39
N ASN A 76 -13.11 26.65 0.17
CA ASN A 76 -14.07 27.21 1.13
C ASN A 76 -15.52 26.76 0.87
N ASN A 77 -15.76 25.90 -0.13
CA ASN A 77 -17.10 25.43 -0.46
C ASN A 77 -17.45 24.21 0.39
N ASN A 78 -18.45 24.38 1.25
CA ASN A 78 -19.01 23.30 2.07
C ASN A 78 -20.30 22.72 1.48
N THR A 79 -20.68 23.16 0.28
CA THR A 79 -21.86 22.69 -0.45
C THR A 79 -21.45 22.08 -1.78
N PHE A 80 -21.94 20.88 -2.05
CA PHE A 80 -21.71 20.14 -3.30
C PHE A 80 -23.05 19.77 -3.92
N VAL A 81 -23.11 19.73 -5.24
CA VAL A 81 -24.23 19.24 -6.02
C VAL A 81 -23.93 17.83 -6.52
N VAL A 82 -24.97 17.05 -6.82
CA VAL A 82 -24.82 15.73 -7.42
C VAL A 82 -24.05 15.85 -8.74
N GLY A 83 -23.01 15.03 -8.89
CA GLY A 83 -22.10 15.07 -10.04
C GLY A 83 -20.84 15.91 -9.83
N ASP A 84 -20.75 16.69 -8.74
CA ASP A 84 -19.54 17.47 -8.45
C ASP A 84 -18.35 16.55 -8.09
N LEU A 85 -17.16 16.99 -8.50
CA LEU A 85 -15.91 16.42 -8.02
C LEU A 85 -15.64 16.89 -6.59
N MET A 86 -15.98 16.04 -5.62
CA MET A 86 -15.66 16.29 -4.23
C MET A 86 -14.18 15.99 -3.98
N THR A 87 -13.47 17.01 -3.48
CA THR A 87 -12.06 16.92 -3.16
C THR A 87 -11.87 17.18 -1.66
N VAL A 88 -11.11 16.31 -1.01
CA VAL A 88 -10.85 16.37 0.43
C VAL A 88 -9.35 16.30 0.66
N VAL A 89 -8.84 17.20 1.49
CA VAL A 89 -7.45 17.22 1.95
C VAL A 89 -7.34 16.44 3.24
N ILE A 90 -6.38 15.52 3.29
CA ILE A 90 -6.05 14.74 4.48
C ILE A 90 -4.65 15.12 4.89
N LYS A 91 -4.49 15.62 6.11
CA LYS A 91 -3.17 15.91 6.69
C LYS A 91 -2.89 14.90 7.78
N MET A 92 -1.81 14.14 7.60
CA MET A 92 -1.39 13.12 8.55
C MET A 92 -0.48 13.72 9.62
N PHE A 93 -0.70 13.29 10.85
CA PHE A 93 0.09 13.69 12.02
C PHE A 93 0.58 12.45 12.75
N ASP A 94 1.68 12.57 13.50
CA ASP A 94 2.21 11.48 14.32
C ASP A 94 1.50 11.38 15.70
N THR A 95 1.89 10.42 16.53
CA THR A 95 1.26 10.22 17.84
C THR A 95 1.61 11.31 18.86
N LYS A 96 2.58 12.19 18.55
CA LYS A 96 2.90 13.40 19.31
C LYS A 96 2.17 14.65 18.76
N GLY A 97 1.35 14.49 17.72
CA GLY A 97 0.59 15.59 17.11
C GLY A 97 1.45 16.49 16.22
N ARG A 98 2.61 16.01 15.77
CA ARG A 98 3.47 16.73 14.82
C ARG A 98 3.06 16.37 13.40
N PRO A 99 3.06 17.33 12.46
CA PRO A 99 2.73 17.05 11.07
C PRO A 99 3.74 16.09 10.46
N ARG A 100 3.25 15.11 9.69
CA ARG A 100 4.11 14.21 8.93
C ARG A 100 4.80 15.00 7.83
N LEU A 101 6.09 14.75 7.61
CA LEU A 101 6.88 15.44 6.59
C LEU A 101 7.07 14.61 5.32
N LYS A 102 6.62 13.36 5.33
CA LYS A 102 6.74 12.42 4.21
C LYS A 102 5.44 11.63 4.06
N GLY A 103 5.15 11.24 2.82
CA GLY A 103 4.02 10.37 2.51
C GLY A 103 4.41 8.90 2.50
N GLY A 104 3.71 8.09 1.71
CA GLY A 104 3.93 6.66 1.56
C GLY A 104 3.05 5.81 2.46
N ASP A 105 2.10 6.42 3.17
CA ASP A 105 1.09 5.70 3.94
C ASP A 105 -0.03 5.19 3.00
N ARG A 106 -0.51 3.96 3.21
CA ARG A 106 -1.67 3.43 2.49
C ARG A 106 -2.94 3.83 3.22
N LEU A 107 -3.62 4.82 2.63
CA LEU A 107 -4.93 5.27 3.07
C LEU A 107 -6.04 4.56 2.29
N LYS A 108 -7.21 4.44 2.91
CA LYS A 108 -8.47 4.15 2.24
C LYS A 108 -9.46 5.25 2.62
N VAL A 109 -10.09 5.85 1.63
CA VAL A 109 -11.02 6.95 1.84
C VAL A 109 -12.34 6.60 1.17
N TRP A 110 -13.43 6.76 1.89
CA TRP A 110 -14.76 6.64 1.31
C TRP A 110 -15.71 7.67 1.89
N LEU A 111 -16.65 8.06 1.06
CA LEU A 111 -17.73 8.97 1.40
C LEU A 111 -18.95 8.11 1.67
N LYS A 112 -19.70 8.44 2.73
CA LYS A 112 -20.91 7.73 3.13
C LYS A 112 -22.04 8.72 3.31
N ASP A 113 -23.20 8.38 2.78
CA ASP A 113 -24.44 9.07 3.11
C ASP A 113 -24.74 8.92 4.61
N VAL A 114 -25.09 10.01 5.28
CA VAL A 114 -25.42 10.00 6.71
C VAL A 114 -26.79 9.35 6.94
N LYS A 115 -27.74 9.52 6.03
CA LYS A 115 -29.12 9.04 6.16
C LYS A 115 -29.34 7.69 5.48
N PHE A 116 -28.76 7.50 4.30
CA PHE A 116 -28.96 6.29 3.49
C PHE A 116 -27.71 5.39 3.48
N LYS A 117 -27.79 4.24 2.80
CA LYS A 117 -26.70 3.25 2.71
C LYS A 117 -25.79 3.46 1.49
N HIS A 118 -25.80 4.64 0.87
CA HIS A 118 -24.89 4.95 -0.23
C HIS A 118 -23.47 5.18 0.28
N SER A 119 -22.49 4.66 -0.46
CA SER A 119 -21.08 4.93 -0.21
C SER A 119 -20.27 4.83 -1.49
N ILE A 120 -19.21 5.62 -1.60
CA ILE A 120 -18.28 5.58 -2.73
C ILE A 120 -16.84 5.71 -2.23
N SER A 121 -15.92 4.95 -2.82
CA SER A 121 -14.49 5.10 -2.56
C SER A 121 -13.96 6.35 -3.26
N ALA A 122 -12.96 6.99 -2.66
CA ALA A 122 -12.22 8.07 -3.30
C ALA A 122 -10.86 7.59 -3.79
N ASN A 123 -10.42 8.20 -4.89
CA ASN A 123 -9.05 8.05 -5.37
C ASN A 123 -8.13 8.91 -4.52
N ILE A 124 -6.92 8.43 -4.24
CA ILE A 124 -6.00 9.07 -3.31
C ILE A 124 -4.74 9.46 -4.07
N THR A 125 -4.36 10.73 -3.97
CA THR A 125 -3.07 11.26 -4.44
C THR A 125 -2.23 11.61 -3.22
N ASP A 126 -1.02 11.08 -3.15
CA ASP A 126 -0.06 11.39 -2.10
C ASP A 126 0.90 12.49 -2.59
N PHE A 127 1.00 13.61 -1.87
CA PHE A 127 1.94 14.70 -2.18
C PHE A 127 3.33 14.49 -1.57
N ASN A 128 3.54 13.35 -0.91
CA ASN A 128 4.79 12.95 -0.29
C ASN A 128 5.34 13.93 0.76
N ASN A 129 4.45 14.69 1.38
CA ASN A 129 4.78 15.67 2.43
C ASN A 129 3.86 15.52 3.66
N GLY A 130 3.30 14.32 3.84
CA GLY A 130 2.30 14.03 4.87
C GLY A 130 0.88 14.52 4.54
N THR A 131 0.68 15.14 3.37
CA THR A 131 -0.63 15.55 2.87
C THR A 131 -1.07 14.67 1.71
N TYR A 132 -2.35 14.30 1.71
CA TYR A 132 -3.00 13.49 0.68
C TYR A 132 -4.24 14.22 0.17
N LEU A 133 -4.55 14.03 -1.12
CA LEU A 133 -5.81 14.43 -1.72
C LEU A 133 -6.69 13.22 -1.96
N ALA A 134 -7.94 13.27 -1.51
CA ALA A 134 -8.95 12.29 -1.86
C ALA A 134 -9.99 12.92 -2.79
N THR A 135 -10.18 12.33 -3.97
CA THR A 135 -11.09 12.85 -5.00
C THR A 135 -12.10 11.79 -5.42
N THR A 136 -13.38 12.16 -5.51
CA THR A 136 -14.44 11.30 -6.06
C THR A 136 -15.58 12.15 -6.61
N VAL A 137 -16.35 11.61 -7.56
CA VAL A 137 -17.56 12.26 -8.06
C VAL A 137 -18.72 11.87 -7.14
N LEU A 138 -19.43 12.84 -6.56
CA LEU A 138 -20.51 12.58 -5.62
C LEU A 138 -21.81 12.19 -6.36
N PRO A 139 -22.28 10.92 -6.29
CA PRO A 139 -23.37 10.46 -7.14
C PRO A 139 -24.77 10.57 -6.52
N TRP A 140 -24.91 11.12 -5.31
CA TRP A 140 -26.21 11.27 -4.64
C TRP A 140 -26.32 12.60 -3.89
N ALA A 141 -27.55 13.06 -3.69
CA ALA A 141 -27.85 14.23 -2.89
C ALA A 141 -27.95 13.86 -1.41
N GLY A 142 -27.51 14.75 -0.51
CA GLY A 142 -27.66 14.57 0.93
C GLY A 142 -26.42 14.95 1.74
N SER A 143 -26.46 14.67 3.04
CA SER A 143 -25.31 14.90 3.93
C SER A 143 -24.28 13.78 3.77
N VAL A 144 -23.02 14.18 3.60
CA VAL A 144 -21.91 13.24 3.38
C VAL A 144 -20.97 13.22 4.58
N SER A 145 -20.65 12.03 5.05
CA SER A 145 -19.57 11.79 6.00
C SER A 145 -18.36 11.20 5.28
N VAL A 146 -17.20 11.82 5.44
CA VAL A 146 -15.94 11.28 4.95
C VAL A 146 -15.34 10.36 6.01
N LYS A 147 -14.92 9.15 5.59
CA LYS A 147 -14.21 8.19 6.43
C LYS A 147 -12.85 7.91 5.82
N VAL A 148 -11.83 7.93 6.66
CA VAL A 148 -10.46 7.64 6.30
C VAL A 148 -9.96 6.52 7.20
N THR A 149 -9.29 5.54 6.62
CA THR A 149 -8.58 4.49 7.34
C THR A 149 -7.13 4.50 6.91
N LEU A 150 -6.24 4.70 7.88
CA LEU A 150 -4.82 4.40 7.73
C LEU A 150 -4.67 2.88 7.79
N ARG A 151 -4.51 2.22 6.63
CA ARG A 151 -4.38 0.76 6.57
C ARG A 151 -2.97 0.33 6.95
N GLN A 152 -1.96 0.92 6.32
CA GLN A 152 -0.56 0.66 6.62
C GLN A 152 0.23 1.95 6.59
N PRO A 153 0.96 2.30 7.67
CA PRO A 153 1.83 3.46 7.69
C PRO A 153 3.11 3.18 6.89
N ARG A 154 3.79 4.22 6.40
CA ARG A 154 5.01 4.07 5.59
C ARG A 154 6.11 3.24 6.28
N GLU A 155 6.17 3.26 7.62
CA GLU A 155 7.15 2.51 8.41
C GLU A 155 7.02 1.00 8.19
N PHE A 156 5.79 0.52 7.99
CA PHE A 156 5.52 -0.86 7.62
C PHE A 156 6.18 -1.20 6.26
N PHE A 157 6.00 -0.36 5.25
CA PHE A 157 6.59 -0.55 3.92
C PHE A 157 8.11 -0.45 3.94
N ARG A 158 8.65 0.41 4.79
CA ARG A 158 10.09 0.49 5.03
C ARG A 158 10.65 -0.81 5.61
N ALA A 159 9.98 -1.37 6.62
CA ALA A 159 10.36 -2.67 7.18
C ALA A 159 10.25 -3.77 6.13
N LEU A 160 9.16 -3.79 5.36
CA LEU A 160 8.96 -4.73 4.27
C LEU A 160 10.04 -4.62 3.19
N ALA A 161 10.44 -3.41 2.80
CA ALA A 161 11.47 -3.20 1.78
C ALA A 161 12.83 -3.71 2.24
N TYR A 162 13.12 -3.55 3.53
CA TYR A 162 14.32 -4.10 4.13
C TYR A 162 14.29 -5.63 4.15
N VAL A 163 13.18 -6.24 4.62
CA VAL A 163 13.02 -7.71 4.64
C VAL A 163 13.11 -8.27 3.23
N HIS A 164 12.41 -7.68 2.28
CA HIS A 164 12.45 -8.06 0.87
C HIS A 164 13.90 -8.05 0.35
N ARG A 165 14.68 -7.01 0.67
CA ARG A 165 16.10 -6.93 0.32
C ARG A 165 16.94 -8.04 0.96
N THR A 166 16.72 -8.36 2.23
CA THR A 166 17.49 -9.41 2.93
C THR A 166 17.18 -10.82 2.43
N LEU A 167 15.96 -11.04 1.93
CA LEU A 167 15.49 -12.33 1.45
C LEU A 167 15.66 -12.52 -0.07
N LYS A 168 16.43 -11.66 -0.75
CA LYS A 168 16.77 -11.74 -2.20
C LYS A 168 17.67 -12.96 -2.53
N SER A 169 17.31 -14.17 -2.10
CA SER A 169 18.07 -15.40 -2.33
C SER A 169 17.63 -16.18 -3.58
N THR A 170 16.57 -15.76 -4.26
CA THR A 170 16.03 -16.45 -5.45
C THR A 170 16.70 -15.97 -6.74
N MET A 171 17.89 -16.49 -7.03
CA MET A 171 18.49 -16.35 -8.36
C MET A 171 17.89 -17.37 -9.34
N PRO A 172 17.50 -16.98 -10.58
CA PRO A 172 17.09 -17.95 -11.58
C PRO A 172 18.29 -18.85 -11.94
N PHE A 173 18.10 -20.16 -11.86
CA PHE A 173 19.03 -21.11 -12.47
C PHE A 173 18.43 -21.57 -13.80
N SER A 174 19.24 -21.59 -14.85
CA SER A 174 18.80 -21.98 -16.19
C SER A 174 19.70 -23.07 -16.73
N GLY A 175 19.11 -24.12 -17.28
CA GLY A 175 19.81 -25.17 -18.02
C GLY A 175 19.45 -25.08 -19.49
N ALA A 176 20.45 -25.15 -20.37
CA ALA A 176 20.25 -25.26 -21.82
C ALA A 176 20.58 -26.69 -22.25
N TYR A 177 19.70 -27.29 -23.05
CA TYR A 177 19.87 -28.64 -23.58
C TYR A 177 19.72 -28.63 -25.09
N THR A 178 20.57 -29.38 -25.79
CA THR A 178 20.46 -29.62 -27.22
C THR A 178 20.10 -31.09 -27.44
N ASN A 179 19.08 -31.36 -28.26
CA ASN A 179 18.69 -32.73 -28.63
C ASN A 179 19.25 -33.06 -30.01
N SER A 180 20.11 -34.08 -30.11
CA SER A 180 20.56 -34.66 -31.39
C SER A 180 19.82 -35.97 -31.64
N LYS A 181 19.40 -36.19 -32.90
CA LYS A 181 18.73 -37.42 -33.36
C LYS A 181 19.57 -38.68 -33.12
#